data_AF-A0A7R9R2Z6-F1
#
_entry.id   AF-A0A7R9R2Z6-F1
#
_cell.length_a   1.000
_cell.length_b   1.000
_cell.length_c   1.000
_cell.angle_alpha   90.00
_cell.angle_beta   90.00
_cell.angle_gamma   90.00
#
_symmetry.space_group_name_H-M   'P 1'
#
loop_
_entity.id
_entity.type
_entity.pdbx_description
1 polymer ?
#
loop_
_entity_poly.entity_id
_entity_poly.type
_entity_poly.pdbx_seq_one_letter_code
_entity_poly.pdbx_strand_id
1 'polypeptide(L)'
;ANTCRSLVAYLGASQKFDVQHLLDNYSYVEKARIFYTTGYHLAVSPESIMNLAQHAHSNPDKLFTMNLSAPYISQAFSKPLLEVYPFVDILFGNETEADAFAELNGWQTKDRKSIAKLAADMECRRKSGRTVVITQGKDA
;
A
#
# COMPACT_ATOMS: atom_id res chain seq x y z
N ALA A 1 -5.50 -5.00 31.26
CA ALA A 1 -6.73 -5.07 30.45
C ALA A 1 -7.17 -3.65 30.10
N ASN A 2 -6.71 -3.14 28.94
CA ASN A 2 -7.20 -1.96 28.22
C ASN A 2 -6.28 -1.77 26.98
N THR A 3 -6.33 -2.72 26.04
CA THR A 3 -5.44 -2.73 24.86
C THR A 3 -6.14 -2.31 23.57
N CYS A 4 -7.45 -2.02 23.62
CA CYS A 4 -8.22 -1.63 22.44
C CYS A 4 -7.93 -0.17 22.09
N ARG A 5 -7.43 0.07 20.87
CA ARG A 5 -7.24 1.41 20.30
C ARG A 5 -8.26 1.63 19.20
N SER A 6 -9.09 2.65 19.35
CA SER A 6 -9.98 3.17 18.29
C SER A 6 -9.47 4.52 17.82
N LEU A 7 -9.57 4.79 16.52
CA LEU A 7 -9.03 5.99 15.89
C LEU A 7 -10.11 6.70 15.09
N VAL A 8 -10.11 8.03 15.17
CA VAL A 8 -10.89 8.91 14.29
C VAL A 8 -9.95 9.98 13.77
N ALA A 9 -9.80 10.07 12.45
CA ALA A 9 -8.86 10.98 11.81
C ALA A 9 -9.57 12.18 11.18
N TYR A 10 -9.28 13.38 11.68
CA TYR A 10 -9.56 14.65 10.98
C TYR A 10 -8.28 15.10 10.29
N LEU A 11 -8.20 14.90 8.97
CA LEU A 11 -6.94 15.04 8.22
C LEU A 11 -6.48 16.49 8.04
N GLY A 12 -7.38 17.47 8.07
CA GLY A 12 -7.06 18.90 7.97
C GLY A 12 -6.16 19.22 6.76
N ALA A 13 -5.02 19.85 7.02
CA ALA A 13 -4.06 20.23 5.98
C ALA A 13 -3.54 19.03 5.16
N SER A 14 -3.47 17.82 5.74
CA SER A 14 -3.00 16.64 5.02
C SER A 14 -3.87 16.28 3.81
N GLN A 15 -5.18 16.60 3.82
CA GLN A 15 -6.06 16.42 2.65
C GLN A 15 -5.75 17.36 1.50
N LYS A 16 -4.94 18.41 1.73
CA LYS A 16 -4.58 19.42 0.74
C LYS A 16 -3.21 19.17 0.11
N PHE A 17 -2.61 18.00 0.35
CA PHE A 17 -1.37 17.64 -0.31
C PHE A 17 -1.56 17.62 -1.83
N ASP A 18 -0.79 18.44 -2.52
CA ASP A 18 -0.81 18.59 -3.96
C ASP A 18 0.36 17.84 -4.58
N VAL A 19 0.13 17.15 -5.70
CA VAL A 19 1.18 16.49 -6.46
C VAL A 19 2.26 17.47 -6.90
N GLN A 20 1.92 18.74 -7.13
CA GLN A 20 2.92 19.75 -7.48
C GLN A 20 3.99 19.90 -6.40
N HIS A 21 3.62 19.76 -5.11
CA HIS A 21 4.59 19.80 -4.02
C HIS A 21 5.60 18.64 -4.11
N LEU A 22 5.17 17.45 -4.55
CA LEU A 22 6.07 16.34 -4.82
C LEU A 22 7.00 16.66 -5.99
N LEU A 23 6.47 17.18 -7.09
CA LEU A 23 7.23 17.50 -8.30
C LEU A 23 8.25 18.62 -8.08
N ASP A 24 7.91 19.65 -7.30
CA ASP A 24 8.85 20.72 -6.95
C ASP A 24 10.04 20.22 -6.12
N ASN A 25 9.86 19.10 -5.42
CA ASN A 25 10.85 18.49 -4.53
C ASN A 25 11.44 17.18 -5.09
N TYR A 26 11.34 16.97 -6.41
CA TYR A 26 11.69 15.69 -7.04
C TYR A 26 13.15 15.25 -6.86
N SER A 27 14.06 16.20 -6.61
CA SER A 27 15.48 15.87 -6.36
C SER A 27 15.69 14.89 -5.20
N TYR A 28 14.79 14.83 -4.23
CA TYR A 28 14.82 13.82 -3.16
C TYR A 28 14.34 12.45 -3.65
N VAL A 29 13.33 12.43 -4.52
CA VAL A 29 12.81 11.21 -5.18
C VAL A 29 13.88 10.58 -6.06
N GLU A 30 14.68 11.37 -6.75
CA GLU A 30 15.81 10.89 -7.56
C GLU A 30 16.91 10.24 -6.72
N LYS A 31 17.18 10.76 -5.51
CA LYS A 31 18.22 10.21 -4.61
C LYS A 31 17.75 9.00 -3.81
N ALA A 32 16.45 8.88 -3.56
CA ALA A 32 15.88 7.79 -2.78
C ALA A 32 15.98 6.44 -3.53
N ARG A 33 16.26 5.37 -2.78
CA ARG A 33 16.28 3.99 -3.28
C ARG A 33 15.07 3.18 -2.84
N ILE A 34 14.43 3.55 -1.74
CA ILE A 34 13.26 2.85 -1.20
C ILE A 34 12.18 3.89 -0.96
N PHE A 35 11.00 3.63 -1.50
CA PHE A 35 9.80 4.43 -1.29
C PHE A 35 8.82 3.63 -0.45
N TYR A 36 8.26 4.26 0.58
CA TYR A 36 7.21 3.68 1.40
C TYR A 36 6.04 4.66 1.44
N THR A 37 4.85 4.16 1.09
CA THR A 37 3.61 4.92 1.25
C THR A 37 2.61 4.16 2.11
N THR A 38 1.79 4.91 2.85
CA THR A 38 0.59 4.36 3.49
C THR A 38 -0.56 4.35 2.50
N GLY A 39 -1.48 3.40 2.67
CA GLY A 39 -2.74 3.29 1.95
C GLY A 39 -3.65 4.50 2.19
N TYR A 40 -3.54 5.16 3.34
CA TYR A 40 -4.28 6.41 3.61
C TYR A 40 -4.01 7.50 2.58
N HIS A 41 -2.82 7.53 1.97
CA HIS A 41 -2.49 8.58 1.01
C HIS A 41 -3.18 8.36 -0.35
N LEU A 42 -3.77 7.19 -0.62
CA LEU A 42 -4.69 6.98 -1.75
C LEU A 42 -5.95 7.87 -1.66
N ALA A 43 -6.36 8.22 -0.44
CA ALA A 43 -7.50 9.11 -0.19
C ALA A 43 -7.15 10.59 -0.37
N VAL A 44 -5.87 10.92 -0.52
CA VAL A 44 -5.36 12.29 -0.56
C VAL A 44 -4.79 12.61 -1.94
N SER A 45 -3.76 11.87 -2.37
CA SER A 45 -3.08 12.10 -3.64
C SER A 45 -2.65 10.76 -4.26
N PRO A 46 -3.59 10.02 -4.87
CA PRO A 46 -3.26 8.78 -5.59
C PRO A 46 -2.31 9.03 -6.76
N GLU A 47 -2.33 10.24 -7.33
CA GLU A 47 -1.39 10.67 -8.36
C GLU A 47 0.06 10.70 -7.86
N SER A 48 0.30 11.24 -6.67
CA SER A 48 1.64 11.25 -6.06
C SER A 48 2.16 9.83 -5.83
N ILE A 49 1.28 8.94 -5.34
CA ILE A 49 1.60 7.50 -5.17
C ILE A 49 2.00 6.88 -6.51
N MET A 50 1.20 7.09 -7.55
CA MET A 50 1.45 6.53 -8.88
C MET A 50 2.76 7.06 -9.48
N ASN A 51 3.04 8.35 -9.32
CA ASN A 51 4.28 8.96 -9.79
C ASN A 51 5.51 8.32 -9.14
N LEU A 52 5.51 8.18 -7.81
CA LEU A 52 6.59 7.50 -7.07
C LEU A 52 6.73 6.04 -7.49
N ALA A 53 5.62 5.34 -7.66
CA ALA A 53 5.59 3.94 -8.08
C ALA A 53 6.21 3.74 -9.47
N GLN A 54 5.82 4.57 -10.45
CA GLN A 54 6.37 4.53 -11.80
C GLN A 54 7.86 4.87 -11.84
N HIS A 55 8.29 5.87 -11.06
CA HIS A 55 9.72 6.23 -10.97
C HIS A 55 10.55 5.10 -10.38
N ALA A 56 10.10 4.52 -9.25
CA ALA A 56 10.78 3.37 -8.66
C ALA A 56 10.88 2.21 -9.65
N HIS A 57 9.80 1.95 -10.41
CA HIS A 57 9.78 0.83 -11.36
C HIS A 57 10.64 1.04 -12.61
N SER A 58 10.84 2.30 -13.00
CA SER A 58 11.72 2.68 -14.11
C SER A 58 13.20 2.53 -13.76
N ASN A 59 13.54 2.30 -12.48
CA ASN A 59 14.90 2.19 -11.98
C ASN A 59 15.12 0.83 -11.29
N PRO A 60 15.99 -0.05 -11.81
CA PRO A 60 16.13 -1.42 -11.31
C PRO A 60 16.66 -1.52 -9.87
N ASP A 61 17.36 -0.49 -9.38
CA ASP A 61 17.97 -0.44 -8.05
C ASP A 61 17.05 0.13 -6.97
N LYS A 62 15.83 0.54 -7.35
CA LYS A 62 14.84 1.15 -6.46
C LYS A 62 13.71 0.20 -6.12
N LEU A 63 13.04 0.46 -5.01
CA LEU A 63 11.91 -0.33 -4.51
C LEU A 63 10.72 0.57 -4.16
N PHE A 64 9.53 0.19 -4.61
CA PHE A 64 8.28 0.80 -4.17
C PHE A 64 7.54 -0.12 -3.22
N THR A 65 7.23 0.39 -2.03
CA THR A 65 6.59 -0.39 -0.96
C THR A 65 5.36 0.35 -0.44
N MET A 66 4.36 -0.41 -0.01
CA MET A 66 3.07 0.13 0.37
C MET A 66 2.45 -0.63 1.54
N ASN A 67 1.73 0.07 2.40
CA ASN A 67 0.97 -0.52 3.50
C ASN A 67 -0.55 -0.40 3.25
N LEU A 68 -1.33 -1.46 3.45
CA LEU A 68 -2.81 -1.45 3.33
C LEU A 68 -3.48 -0.48 4.32
N SER A 69 -2.87 -0.29 5.48
CA SER A 69 -3.13 0.76 6.49
C SER A 69 -4.47 0.70 7.25
N ALA A 70 -5.57 0.32 6.59
CA ALA A 70 -6.86 0.06 7.22
C ALA A 70 -7.80 -0.71 6.27
N PRO A 71 -8.76 -1.49 6.80
CA PRO A 71 -9.79 -2.17 5.99
C PRO A 71 -10.56 -1.24 5.03
N TYR A 72 -10.86 -0.03 5.49
CA TYR A 72 -11.56 0.99 4.70
C TYR A 72 -10.83 1.36 3.40
N ILE A 73 -9.50 1.23 3.32
CA ILE A 73 -8.75 1.51 2.10
C ILE A 73 -9.12 0.50 1.00
N SER A 74 -9.14 -0.79 1.31
CA SER A 74 -9.57 -1.82 0.36
C SER A 74 -11.05 -1.70 -0.01
N GLN A 75 -11.89 -1.21 0.92
CA GLN A 75 -13.34 -1.09 0.70
C GLN A 75 -13.72 0.14 -0.13
N ALA A 76 -13.11 1.31 0.12
CA ALA A 76 -13.52 2.59 -0.49
C ALA A 76 -12.53 3.14 -1.52
N PHE A 77 -11.27 2.72 -1.49
CA PHE A 77 -10.22 3.16 -2.42
C PHE A 77 -9.68 1.99 -3.24
N SER A 78 -10.54 1.00 -3.51
CA SER A 78 -10.22 -0.20 -4.28
C SER A 78 -9.62 0.11 -5.65
N LYS A 79 -10.22 1.04 -6.41
CA LYS A 79 -9.75 1.42 -7.74
C LYS A 79 -8.30 1.94 -7.72
N PRO A 80 -7.96 3.04 -7.02
CA PRO A 80 -6.59 3.54 -7.01
C PRO A 80 -5.61 2.56 -6.32
N LEU A 81 -6.07 1.75 -5.36
CA LEU A 81 -5.26 0.67 -4.78
C LEU A 81 -4.87 -0.36 -5.84
N LEU A 82 -5.83 -0.88 -6.61
CA LEU A 82 -5.59 -1.89 -7.65
C LEU A 82 -4.82 -1.31 -8.85
N GLU A 83 -4.93 -0.02 -9.12
CA GLU A 83 -4.14 0.65 -10.16
C GLU A 83 -2.65 0.73 -9.80
N VAL A 84 -2.31 1.09 -8.55
CA VAL A 84 -0.90 1.12 -8.10
C VAL A 84 -0.35 -0.28 -7.81
N TYR A 85 -1.22 -1.23 -7.46
CA TYR A 85 -0.82 -2.55 -6.98
C TYR A 85 0.25 -3.24 -7.85
N PRO A 86 0.18 -3.26 -9.21
CA PRO A 86 1.19 -3.87 -10.06
C PRO A 86 2.62 -3.34 -9.88
N PHE A 87 2.78 -2.14 -9.33
CA PHE A 87 4.06 -1.50 -9.06
C PHE A 87 4.59 -1.73 -7.63
N VAL A 88 3.79 -2.36 -6.75
CA VAL A 88 4.19 -2.63 -5.36
C VAL A 88 5.14 -3.82 -5.31
N ASP A 89 6.38 -3.58 -4.88
CA ASP A 89 7.39 -4.61 -4.69
C ASP A 89 7.24 -5.32 -3.33
N ILE A 90 6.89 -4.55 -2.30
CA ILE A 90 6.62 -5.07 -0.95
C ILE A 90 5.30 -4.49 -0.43
N LEU A 91 4.34 -5.37 -0.16
CA LEU A 91 3.07 -5.03 0.46
C LEU A 91 3.11 -5.38 1.95
N PHE A 92 2.74 -4.42 2.79
CA PHE A 92 2.53 -4.61 4.22
C PHE A 92 1.04 -4.54 4.56
N GLY A 93 0.62 -5.33 5.53
CA GLY A 93 -0.68 -5.19 6.18
C GLY A 93 -0.76 -6.01 7.46
N ASN A 94 -1.83 -5.82 8.22
CA ASN A 94 -2.17 -6.71 9.33
C ASN A 94 -3.28 -7.71 8.95
N GLU A 95 -3.65 -8.56 9.90
CA GLU A 95 -4.67 -9.58 9.72
C GLU A 95 -6.02 -9.01 9.29
N THR A 96 -6.47 -7.90 9.86
CA THR A 96 -7.78 -7.30 9.53
C THR A 96 -7.76 -6.64 8.15
N GLU A 97 -6.66 -6.00 7.79
CA GLU A 97 -6.47 -5.40 6.46
C GLU A 97 -6.38 -6.46 5.37
N ALA A 98 -5.70 -7.57 5.65
CA ALA A 98 -5.60 -8.69 4.72
C ALA A 98 -6.95 -9.39 4.49
N ASP A 99 -7.83 -9.44 5.49
CA ASP A 99 -9.23 -9.89 5.31
C ASP A 99 -9.96 -8.98 4.31
N ALA A 100 -9.91 -7.66 4.53
CA ALA A 100 -10.58 -6.71 3.65
C ALA A 100 -10.01 -6.73 2.21
N PHE A 101 -8.70 -6.95 2.08
CA PHE A 101 -8.07 -7.09 0.76
C PHE A 101 -8.45 -8.40 0.07
N ALA A 102 -8.61 -9.50 0.80
CA ALA A 102 -9.11 -10.77 0.26
C ALA A 102 -10.56 -10.63 -0.21
N GLU A 103 -11.41 -9.96 0.58
CA GLU A 103 -12.80 -9.67 0.21
C GLU A 103 -12.89 -8.80 -1.05
N LEU A 104 -12.07 -7.75 -1.16
CA LEU A 104 -11.95 -6.92 -2.35
C LEU A 104 -11.66 -7.76 -3.62
N ASN A 105 -10.78 -8.75 -3.51
CA ASN A 105 -10.39 -9.61 -4.62
C ASN A 105 -11.29 -10.85 -4.79
N GLY A 106 -12.37 -10.97 -4.01
CA GLY A 106 -13.31 -12.09 -4.07
C GLY A 106 -12.74 -13.43 -3.59
N TRP A 107 -11.66 -13.42 -2.82
CA TRP A 107 -11.02 -14.64 -2.33
C TRP A 107 -11.79 -15.23 -1.15
N GLN A 108 -12.22 -16.48 -1.29
CA GLN A 108 -13.00 -17.20 -0.27
C GLN A 108 -12.09 -17.86 0.77
N THR A 109 -11.23 -17.08 1.43
CA THR A 109 -10.32 -17.58 2.47
C THR A 109 -10.04 -16.52 3.53
N LYS A 110 -9.81 -16.97 4.77
CA LYS A 110 -9.28 -16.17 5.88
C LYS A 110 -7.93 -16.70 6.38
N ASP A 111 -7.30 -17.63 5.66
CA ASP A 111 -5.97 -18.12 6.01
C ASP A 111 -4.90 -17.09 5.57
N ARG A 112 -4.08 -16.62 6.52
CA ARG A 112 -3.08 -15.57 6.23
C ARG A 112 -2.06 -16.00 5.19
N LYS A 113 -1.63 -17.27 5.24
CA LYS A 113 -0.64 -17.80 4.28
C LYS A 113 -1.21 -17.83 2.87
N SER A 114 -2.46 -18.27 2.74
CA SER A 114 -3.19 -18.29 1.46
C SER A 114 -3.38 -16.88 0.92
N ILE A 115 -3.80 -15.93 1.74
CA ILE A 115 -3.99 -14.53 1.32
C ILE A 115 -2.66 -13.91 0.90
N ALA A 116 -1.59 -14.09 1.68
CA ALA A 116 -0.27 -13.58 1.32
C ALA A 116 0.22 -14.14 -0.02
N LYS A 117 0.00 -15.44 -0.27
CA LYS A 117 0.36 -16.09 -1.52
C LYS A 117 -0.45 -15.54 -2.70
N LEU A 118 -1.77 -15.47 -2.58
CA LEU A 118 -2.65 -14.91 -3.63
C LEU A 118 -2.28 -13.45 -3.95
N ALA A 119 -2.02 -12.64 -2.92
CA ALA A 119 -1.58 -11.26 -3.07
C ALA A 119 -0.21 -11.13 -3.75
N ALA A 120 0.73 -12.06 -3.49
CA ALA A 120 2.01 -12.10 -4.15
C ALA A 120 1.91 -12.55 -5.63
N ASP A 121 0.98 -13.45 -5.95
CA ASP A 121 0.76 -14.04 -7.28
C ASP A 121 -0.01 -13.10 -8.25
N MET A 122 -0.70 -12.08 -7.72
CA MET A 122 -1.31 -11.01 -8.53
C MET A 122 -0.27 -10.29 -9.39
N GLU A 123 -0.72 -9.71 -10.52
CA GLU A 123 0.15 -9.01 -11.47
C GLU A 123 1.18 -8.12 -10.78
N CYS A 124 2.45 -8.34 -11.12
CA CYS A 124 3.59 -7.58 -10.63
C CYS A 124 4.45 -7.20 -11.82
N ARG A 125 4.74 -5.92 -11.97
CA ARG A 125 5.58 -5.42 -13.05
C ARG A 125 7.06 -5.75 -12.80
N ARG A 126 7.45 -6.12 -11.58
CA ARG A 126 8.84 -6.44 -11.24
C ARG A 126 9.09 -7.92 -11.49
N LYS A 127 10.15 -8.22 -12.25
CA LYS A 127 10.53 -9.60 -12.60
C LYS A 127 10.89 -10.47 -11.40
N SER A 128 11.37 -9.88 -10.30
CA SER A 128 11.67 -10.62 -9.07
C SER A 128 10.42 -11.04 -8.29
N GLY A 129 9.22 -10.62 -8.73
CA GLY A 129 7.97 -10.83 -8.00
C GLY A 129 7.79 -9.86 -6.84
N ARG A 130 6.65 -10.01 -6.15
CA ARG A 130 6.23 -9.21 -4.99
C ARG A 130 6.44 -9.99 -3.69
N THR A 131 6.89 -9.30 -2.66
CA THR A 131 6.87 -9.81 -1.27
C THR A 131 5.64 -9.28 -0.54
N VAL A 132 4.93 -10.14 0.20
CA VAL A 132 3.78 -9.75 1.01
C VAL A 132 4.05 -10.09 2.47
N VAL A 133 3.89 -9.10 3.36
CA VAL A 133 4.12 -9.21 4.79
C VAL A 133 2.82 -8.92 5.53
N ILE A 134 2.27 -9.94 6.19
CA ILE A 134 1.06 -9.83 7.02
C ILE A 134 1.44 -10.03 8.49
N THR A 135 1.27 -9.00 9.31
CA THR A 135 1.43 -9.09 10.77
C THR A 135 0.16 -9.62 11.43
N GLN A 136 0.28 -10.22 12.63
CA GLN A 136 -0.86 -10.86 13.35
C GLN A 136 -0.91 -10.50 14.85
N GLY A 137 -0.53 -9.26 15.21
CA GLY A 137 -0.47 -8.85 16.60
C GLY A 137 0.35 -9.81 17.47
N LYS A 138 -0.20 -10.21 18.61
CA LYS A 138 0.39 -11.20 19.54
C LYS A 138 -0.02 -12.65 19.23
N ASP A 139 -1.00 -12.83 18.35
CA ASP A 139 -1.64 -14.11 18.09
C ASP A 139 -0.96 -14.71 16.84
N ALA A 140 0.24 -15.26 17.06
CA ALA A 140 0.94 -16.15 16.14
C ALA A 140 0.99 -17.56 16.73
#